data_AF-A0A8J3LD88-F1
#
_entry.id   AF-A0A8J3LD88-F1
#
_cell.length_a   1.000
_cell.length_b   1.000
_cell.length_c   1.000
_cell.angle_alpha   90.00
_cell.angle_beta   90.00
_cell.angle_gamma   90.00
#
_symmetry.space_group_name_H-M   'P 1'
#
loop_
_entity.id
_entity.type
_entity.pdbx_description
1 polymer ?
#
loop_
_entity_poly.entity_id
_entity_poly.type
_entity_poly.pdbx_seq_one_letter_code
_entity_poly.pdbx_strand_id
1 'polypeptide(L)'
;MTFATGARVPSAIVDALEAVRLVLRYAHLVGFALLLGGALVQYYTGRIYINAVMLWGATIQVVTGIALAAPLGRDVQPDPAKLSVKGVIAIMIFIMVLIPYLKKRETVNKGHFLTIIALTLINAAVAVFWH
;
A
#
# COMPACT_ATOMS: atom_id res chain seq x y z
N MET A 1 -18.92 45.97 3.90
CA MET A 1 -17.51 45.73 3.54
C MET A 1 -17.38 44.29 3.09
N THR A 2 -17.34 44.08 1.78
CA THR A 2 -17.48 42.78 1.12
C THR A 2 -16.11 42.11 1.07
N PHE A 3 -15.96 40.98 1.77
CA PHE A 3 -14.81 40.10 1.66
C PHE A 3 -14.84 39.38 0.31
N ALA A 4 -14.07 39.88 -0.65
CA ALA A 4 -13.57 39.11 -1.78
C ALA A 4 -12.04 39.29 -1.72
N THR A 5 -11.22 38.25 -1.64
CA THR A 5 -10.96 37.36 -2.77
C THR A 5 -10.18 36.16 -2.23
N GLY A 6 -10.88 35.08 -1.91
CA GLY A 6 -10.23 33.78 -1.70
C GLY A 6 -9.93 33.20 -3.07
N ALA A 7 -8.65 33.08 -3.44
CA ALA A 7 -8.24 32.38 -4.64
C ALA A 7 -8.72 30.92 -4.55
N ARG A 8 -9.87 30.62 -5.18
CA ARG A 8 -10.34 29.25 -5.33
C ARG A 8 -9.37 28.55 -6.27
N VAL A 9 -8.84 27.42 -5.84
CA VAL A 9 -8.07 26.54 -6.72
C VAL A 9 -8.92 26.28 -7.97
N PRO A 10 -8.38 26.46 -9.19
CA PRO A 10 -9.11 26.19 -10.41
C PRO A 10 -9.73 24.78 -10.40
N SER A 11 -10.97 24.65 -10.86
CA SER A 11 -11.67 23.34 -10.91
C SER A 11 -10.85 22.28 -11.64
N ALA A 12 -10.19 22.67 -12.73
CA ALA A 12 -9.29 21.80 -13.49
C ALA A 12 -8.14 21.19 -12.65
N ILE A 13 -7.64 21.90 -11.63
CA ILE A 13 -6.60 21.37 -10.74
C ILE A 13 -7.19 20.35 -9.77
N VAL A 14 -8.38 20.62 -9.22
CA VAL A 14 -9.08 19.67 -8.33
C VAL A 14 -9.40 18.38 -9.10
N ASP A 15 -9.90 18.50 -10.32
CA ASP A 15 -10.21 17.36 -11.20
C ASP A 15 -8.95 16.54 -11.52
N ALA A 16 -7.83 17.20 -11.80
CA ALA A 16 -6.55 16.54 -12.05
C ALA A 16 -6.02 15.80 -10.80
N LEU A 17 -6.13 16.40 -9.61
CA LEU A 17 -5.71 15.77 -8.36
C LEU A 17 -6.56 14.54 -8.02
N GLU A 18 -7.86 14.61 -8.28
CA GLU A 18 -8.76 13.48 -8.13
C GLU A 18 -8.40 12.34 -9.11
N ALA A 19 -8.11 12.65 -10.37
CA ALA A 19 -7.65 11.65 -11.34
C ALA A 19 -6.36 10.96 -10.88
N VAL A 20 -5.37 11.73 -10.38
CA VAL A 20 -4.14 11.17 -9.80
C VAL A 20 -4.44 10.25 -8.62
N ARG A 21 -5.35 10.66 -7.73
CA ARG A 21 -5.76 9.85 -6.58
C ARG A 21 -6.38 8.53 -7.02
N LEU A 22 -7.20 8.51 -8.06
CA LEU A 22 -7.81 7.29 -8.60
C LEU A 22 -6.75 6.36 -9.21
N VAL A 23 -5.82 6.90 -10.00
CA VAL A 23 -4.71 6.13 -10.58
C VAL A 23 -3.83 5.53 -9.48
N LEU A 24 -3.49 6.31 -8.44
CA LEU A 24 -2.73 5.81 -7.29
C LEU A 24 -3.47 4.70 -6.55
N ARG A 25 -4.78 4.83 -6.34
CA ARG A 25 -5.60 3.79 -5.71
C ARG A 25 -5.61 2.52 -6.55
N TYR A 26 -5.74 2.64 -7.87
CA TYR A 26 -5.67 1.50 -8.77
C TYR A 26 -4.30 0.81 -8.70
N ALA A 27 -3.21 1.58 -8.80
CA ALA A 27 -1.86 1.06 -8.67
C ALA A 27 -1.61 0.39 -7.32
N HIS A 28 -2.19 0.93 -6.24
CA HIS A 28 -2.15 0.31 -4.91
C HIS A 28 -2.80 -1.08 -4.92
N LEU A 29 -3.99 -1.23 -5.52
CA LEU A 29 -4.67 -2.53 -5.65
C LEU A 29 -3.85 -3.53 -6.48
N VAL A 30 -3.21 -3.08 -7.56
CA VAL A 30 -2.30 -3.92 -8.35
C VAL A 30 -1.10 -4.37 -7.49
N GLY A 31 -0.48 -3.47 -6.73
CA GLY A 31 0.60 -3.81 -5.81
C GLY A 31 0.19 -4.84 -4.75
N PHE A 32 -1.02 -4.72 -4.21
CA PHE A 32 -1.59 -5.70 -3.28
C PHE A 32 -1.73 -7.08 -3.94
N ALA A 33 -2.27 -7.13 -5.16
CA ALA A 33 -2.45 -8.37 -5.91
C ALA A 33 -1.11 -9.05 -6.25
N LEU A 34 -0.08 -8.27 -6.62
CA LEU A 34 1.27 -8.80 -6.86
C LEU A 34 1.87 -9.39 -5.59
N LEU A 35 1.78 -8.68 -4.46
CA LEU A 35 2.33 -9.15 -3.19
C LEU A 35 1.64 -10.43 -2.71
N LEU A 36 0.30 -10.40 -2.63
CA LEU A 36 -0.49 -11.53 -2.13
C LEU A 36 -0.46 -12.69 -3.12
N GLY A 37 -0.68 -12.44 -4.41
CA GLY A 37 -0.66 -13.46 -5.45
C GLY A 37 0.70 -14.12 -5.59
N GLY A 38 1.78 -13.33 -5.58
CA GLY A 38 3.15 -13.83 -5.58
C GLY A 38 3.46 -14.70 -4.37
N ALA A 39 2.90 -14.39 -3.21
CA ALA A 39 3.03 -15.23 -2.02
C ALA A 39 2.20 -16.53 -2.12
N LEU A 40 0.95 -16.46 -2.57
CA LEU A 40 0.07 -17.61 -2.67
C LEU A 40 0.59 -18.66 -3.68
N VAL A 41 1.15 -18.23 -4.81
CA VAL A 41 1.77 -19.14 -5.78
C VAL A 41 2.97 -19.87 -5.17
N GLN A 42 3.82 -19.17 -4.39
CA GLN A 42 4.95 -19.83 -3.71
C GLN A 42 4.49 -20.80 -2.62
N TYR A 43 3.45 -20.42 -1.88
CA TYR A 43 2.85 -21.31 -0.88
C TYR A 43 2.33 -22.60 -1.53
N TYR A 44 1.61 -22.48 -2.63
CA TYR A 44 1.01 -23.60 -3.36
C TYR A 44 2.07 -24.54 -3.96
N THR A 45 3.15 -23.98 -4.52
CA THR A 45 4.24 -24.77 -5.12
C THR A 45 5.17 -25.42 -4.09
N GLY A 46 5.01 -25.10 -2.80
CA GLY A 46 5.82 -25.65 -1.71
C GLY A 46 7.24 -25.10 -1.60
N ARG A 47 7.68 -24.25 -2.55
CA ARG A 47 8.99 -23.59 -2.53
C ARG A 47 8.87 -22.23 -1.84
N ILE A 48 9.13 -22.20 -0.53
CA ILE A 48 8.94 -20.99 0.28
C ILE A 48 10.18 -20.11 0.22
N TYR A 49 10.17 -19.15 -0.71
CA TYR A 49 11.18 -18.09 -0.84
C TYR A 49 10.53 -16.76 -1.23
N ILE A 50 11.24 -15.64 -1.02
CA ILE A 50 10.77 -14.33 -1.46
C ILE A 50 11.15 -14.11 -2.91
N ASN A 51 10.16 -13.95 -3.78
CA ASN A 51 10.37 -13.69 -5.21
C ASN A 51 10.27 -12.19 -5.56
N ALA A 52 10.69 -11.84 -6.77
CA ALA A 52 10.67 -10.46 -7.25
C ALA A 52 9.24 -9.86 -7.32
N VAL A 53 8.22 -10.68 -7.60
CA VAL A 53 6.82 -10.23 -7.67
C VAL A 53 6.34 -9.74 -6.30
N MET A 54 6.69 -10.47 -5.23
CA MET A 54 6.41 -10.06 -3.86
C MET A 54 7.12 -8.74 -3.51
N LEU A 55 8.40 -8.59 -3.89
CA LEU A 55 9.14 -7.36 -3.66
C LEU A 55 8.48 -6.17 -4.36
N TRP A 56 8.20 -6.28 -5.66
CA TRP A 56 7.56 -5.20 -6.41
C TRP A 56 6.17 -4.86 -5.86
N GLY A 57 5.39 -5.87 -5.47
CA GLY A 57 4.09 -5.66 -4.82
C GLY A 57 4.22 -4.87 -3.52
N ALA A 58 5.16 -5.26 -2.64
CA ALA A 58 5.42 -4.55 -1.40
C ALA A 58 5.94 -3.11 -1.61
N THR A 59 6.85 -2.92 -2.59
CA THR A 59 7.34 -1.58 -2.96
C THR A 59 6.21 -0.68 -3.44
N ILE A 60 5.37 -1.17 -4.36
CA ILE A 60 4.23 -0.43 -4.89
C ILE A 60 3.28 -0.07 -3.74
N GLN A 61 2.98 -1.01 -2.84
CA GLN A 61 2.14 -0.79 -1.67
C GLN A 61 2.63 0.37 -0.79
N VAL A 62 3.92 0.41 -0.47
CA VAL A 62 4.51 1.50 0.35
C VAL A 62 4.48 2.83 -0.42
N VAL A 63 4.97 2.85 -1.66
CA VAL A 63 5.07 4.09 -2.44
C VAL A 63 3.69 4.71 -2.68
N THR A 64 2.74 3.91 -3.15
CA THR A 64 1.37 4.40 -3.41
C THR A 64 0.63 4.70 -2.11
N GLY A 65 0.89 3.98 -1.02
CA GLY A 65 0.32 4.26 0.30
C GLY A 65 0.74 5.63 0.84
N ILE A 66 2.03 5.95 0.73
CA ILE A 66 2.58 7.28 1.09
C ILE A 66 1.99 8.36 0.17
N ALA A 67 1.93 8.13 -1.14
CA ALA A 67 1.36 9.09 -2.07
C ALA A 67 -0.14 9.36 -1.79
N LEU A 68 -0.91 8.33 -1.45
CA LEU A 68 -2.34 8.44 -1.11
C LEU A 68 -2.61 9.10 0.24
N ALA A 69 -1.62 9.14 1.14
CA ALA A 69 -1.68 9.86 2.41
C ALA A 69 -1.79 11.37 2.22
N ALA A 70 -1.26 11.91 1.12
CA ALA A 70 -1.38 13.32 0.80
C ALA A 70 -2.85 13.72 0.53
N PRO A 71 -3.24 14.98 0.84
CA PRO A 71 -4.60 15.49 0.59
C PRO A 71 -4.80 15.86 -0.88
N LEU A 72 -4.74 14.86 -1.77
CA LEU A 72 -4.90 15.00 -3.21
C LEU A 72 -6.38 15.28 -3.58
N GLY A 73 -6.80 16.53 -3.48
CA GLY A 73 -8.15 16.97 -3.89
C GLY A 73 -9.29 16.47 -3.00
N ARG A 74 -9.00 16.10 -1.74
CA ARG A 74 -10.02 15.63 -0.78
C ARG A 74 -10.56 16.79 0.07
N ASP A 75 -11.88 16.86 0.19
CA ASP A 75 -12.56 17.80 1.10
C ASP A 75 -12.45 17.36 2.58
N VAL A 76 -12.34 16.05 2.83
CA VAL A 76 -12.25 15.45 4.16
C VAL A 76 -10.94 14.67 4.30
N GLN A 77 -10.20 14.96 5.37
CA GLN A 77 -8.96 14.25 5.69
C GLN A 77 -9.26 12.83 6.21
N PRO A 78 -8.47 11.81 5.82
CA PRO A 78 -8.59 10.48 6.39
C PRO A 78 -8.31 10.51 7.89
N ASP A 79 -8.93 9.57 8.64
CA ASP A 79 -8.58 9.34 10.04
C ASP A 79 -7.05 9.12 10.16
N PRO A 80 -6.33 10.01 10.88
CA PRO A 80 -4.88 9.93 11.01
C PRO A 80 -4.44 8.65 11.74
N ALA A 81 -5.26 8.09 12.63
CA ALA A 81 -4.96 6.83 13.31
C ALA A 81 -4.99 5.66 12.33
N LYS A 82 -6.07 5.53 11.55
CA LYS A 82 -6.20 4.51 10.49
C LYS A 82 -5.04 4.58 9.48
N LEU A 83 -4.67 5.79 9.06
CA LEU A 83 -3.58 6.00 8.11
C LEU A 83 -2.23 5.57 8.71
N SER A 84 -1.97 5.93 9.97
CA SER A 84 -0.72 5.59 10.67
C SER A 84 -0.58 4.08 10.87
N VAL A 85 -1.64 3.40 11.31
CA VAL A 85 -1.65 1.94 11.50
C VAL A 85 -1.33 1.22 10.20
N LYS A 86 -2.01 1.58 9.10
CA LYS A 86 -1.74 0.99 7.79
C LYS A 86 -0.32 1.25 7.31
N GLY A 87 0.19 2.45 7.55
CA GLY A 87 1.56 2.84 7.20
C GLY A 87 2.58 1.94 7.90
N VAL A 88 2.44 1.77 9.22
CA VAL A 88 3.34 0.91 10.02
C VAL A 88 3.31 -0.53 9.52
N ILE A 89 2.11 -1.11 9.31
CA ILE A 89 1.98 -2.48 8.83
C ILE A 89 2.59 -2.64 7.44
N ALA A 90 2.35 -1.70 6.52
CA ALA A 90 2.92 -1.73 5.17
C ALA A 90 4.45 -1.69 5.18
N ILE A 91 5.06 -0.86 6.03
CA ILE A 91 6.52 -0.78 6.19
C ILE A 91 7.07 -2.08 6.78
N MET A 92 6.42 -2.66 7.79
CA MET A 92 6.81 -3.95 8.35
C MET A 92 6.83 -5.05 7.28
N ILE A 93 5.74 -5.16 6.50
CA ILE A 93 5.64 -6.12 5.40
C ILE A 93 6.77 -5.90 4.38
N PHE A 94 7.00 -4.65 3.98
CA PHE A 94 8.05 -4.30 3.04
C PHE A 94 9.43 -4.74 3.54
N ILE A 95 9.77 -4.47 4.79
CA ILE A 95 11.05 -4.91 5.38
C ILE A 95 11.17 -6.43 5.43
N MET A 96 10.07 -7.13 5.82
CA MET A 96 10.03 -8.59 5.85
C MET A 96 10.23 -9.23 4.48
N VAL A 97 9.86 -8.54 3.39
CA VAL A 97 10.07 -8.97 2.00
C VAL A 97 11.46 -8.54 1.50
N LEU A 98 11.86 -7.30 1.75
CA LEU A 98 13.10 -6.70 1.25
C LEU A 98 14.34 -7.42 1.79
N ILE A 99 14.41 -7.67 3.11
CA ILE A 99 15.64 -8.21 3.72
C ILE A 99 15.97 -9.61 3.17
N PRO A 100 15.06 -10.60 3.16
CA PRO A 100 15.37 -11.91 2.58
C PRO A 100 15.71 -11.86 1.10
N TYR A 101 15.05 -10.96 0.34
CA TYR A 101 15.31 -10.77 -1.08
C TYR A 101 16.73 -10.23 -1.33
N LEU A 102 17.12 -9.16 -0.63
CA LEU A 102 18.46 -8.56 -0.75
C LEU A 102 19.55 -9.53 -0.29
N LYS A 103 19.27 -10.36 0.72
CA LYS A 103 20.16 -11.43 1.18
C LYS A 103 20.16 -12.66 0.26
N LYS A 104 19.41 -12.65 -0.84
CA LYS A 104 19.28 -13.75 -1.82
C LYS A 104 19.01 -15.10 -1.14
N ARG A 105 18.15 -15.10 -0.12
CA ARG A 105 17.85 -16.33 0.62
C ARG A 105 17.11 -17.31 -0.28
N GLU A 106 17.68 -18.51 -0.42
CA GLU A 106 17.08 -19.60 -1.20
C GLU A 106 15.82 -20.15 -0.55
N THR A 107 15.69 -20.03 0.78
CA THR A 107 14.50 -20.41 1.54
C THR A 107 14.21 -19.42 2.66
N VAL A 108 12.94 -19.31 3.06
CA VAL A 108 12.50 -18.57 4.25
C VAL A 108 11.74 -19.50 5.18
N ASN A 109 11.81 -19.20 6.48
CA ASN A 109 11.01 -19.90 7.48
C ASN A 109 9.51 -19.74 7.16
N LYS A 110 8.74 -20.83 7.25
CA LYS A 110 7.28 -20.84 6.99
C LYS A 110 6.52 -19.82 7.83
N GLY A 111 6.88 -19.64 9.10
CA GLY A 111 6.27 -18.66 9.98
C GLY A 111 6.47 -17.23 9.48
N HIS A 112 7.70 -16.87 9.10
CA HIS A 112 7.99 -15.55 8.49
C HIS A 112 7.15 -15.30 7.23
N PHE A 113 7.06 -16.32 6.38
CA PHE A 113 6.31 -16.24 5.12
C PHE A 113 4.80 -16.10 5.34
N LEU A 114 4.22 -16.90 6.23
CA LEU A 114 2.80 -16.83 6.57
C LEU A 114 2.45 -15.52 7.28
N THR A 115 3.37 -14.96 8.08
CA THR A 115 3.19 -13.64 8.68
C THR A 115 3.11 -12.54 7.61
N ILE A 116 3.86 -12.61 6.51
CA ILE A 116 3.72 -11.65 5.40
C ILE A 116 2.30 -11.71 4.82
N ILE A 117 1.76 -12.92 4.57
CA ILE A 117 0.40 -13.10 4.05
C ILE A 117 -0.63 -12.55 5.04
N ALA A 118 -0.52 -12.94 6.31
CA ALA A 118 -1.45 -12.52 7.36
C ALA A 118 -1.45 -11.01 7.54
N LEU A 119 -0.28 -10.37 7.66
CA LEU A 119 -0.18 -8.91 7.78
C LEU A 119 -0.71 -8.20 6.54
N THR A 120 -0.51 -8.76 5.34
CA THR A 120 -1.07 -8.20 4.09
C THR A 120 -2.59 -8.17 4.12
N LEU A 121 -3.22 -9.27 4.55
CA LEU A 121 -4.67 -9.36 4.69
C LEU A 121 -5.20 -8.47 5.83
N ILE A 122 -4.51 -8.42 6.97
CA ILE A 122 -4.85 -7.54 8.09
C ILE A 122 -4.79 -6.07 7.66
N ASN A 123 -3.76 -5.66 6.93
CA ASN A 123 -3.64 -4.28 6.43
C ASN A 123 -4.81 -3.90 5.51
N ALA A 124 -5.26 -4.85 4.66
CA ALA A 124 -6.44 -4.67 3.83
C ALA A 124 -7.73 -4.63 4.67
N ALA A 125 -7.86 -5.48 5.69
CA ALA A 125 -9.00 -5.47 6.61
C ALA A 125 -9.11 -4.14 7.36
N VAL A 126 -8.00 -3.59 7.86
CA VAL A 126 -7.94 -2.24 8.46
C VAL A 126 -8.41 -1.18 7.45
N ALA A 127 -8.05 -1.33 6.18
CA ALA A 127 -8.50 -0.39 5.14
C ALA A 127 -10.03 -0.42 4.93
N VAL A 128 -10.62 -1.62 4.94
CA VAL A 128 -12.02 -1.86 4.56
C VAL A 128 -12.99 -1.69 5.74
N PHE A 129 -12.64 -2.20 6.92
CA PHE A 129 -13.58 -2.33 8.04
C PHE A 129 -13.47 -1.24 9.12
N TRP A 130 -12.39 -0.43 9.13
CA TRP A 130 -12.26 0.69 10.06
C TRP A 130 -12.97 1.93 9.49
N HIS A 131 -14.03 2.41 10.15
CA HIS A 131 -14.83 3.57 9.74
C HIS A 131 -14.64 4.76 10.67
#